data_AF-A0A540VAY4-F1
#
_entry.id   AF-A0A540VAY4-F1
#
_cell.length_a   1.000
_cell.length_b   1.000
_cell.length_c   1.000
_cell.angle_alpha   90.00
_cell.angle_beta   90.00
_cell.angle_gamma   90.00
#
_symmetry.space_group_name_H-M   'P 1'
#
loop_
_entity.id
_entity.type
_entity.pdbx_description
1 polymer ?
#
loop_
_entity_poly.entity_id
_entity_poly.type
_entity_poly.pdbx_seq_one_letter_code
_entity_poly.pdbx_strand_id
1 'polypeptide(L)' 'MTRPMILTEAEQVLESRAAAYGPASASLDKIAARWSQILECEVTPAQVVLCMIDLKMVRLTHDAGHRDSLLD' A
#
# COMPACT_ATOMS: atom_id res chain seq x y z
N MET A 1 11.54 -17.27 -6.27
CA MET A 1 11.39 -16.90 -4.84
C MET A 1 10.57 -17.97 -4.15
N THR A 2 10.94 -18.42 -2.95
CA THR A 2 10.12 -19.40 -2.21
C THR A 2 9.06 -18.67 -1.37
N ARG A 3 7.92 -19.30 -1.10
CA ARG A 3 6.85 -18.73 -0.25
C ARG A 3 7.34 -18.26 1.13
N PRO A 4 8.23 -18.97 1.85
CA PRO A 4 8.73 -18.48 3.13
C PRO A 4 9.51 -17.16 2.98
N MET A 5 10.32 -17.05 1.93
CA MET A 5 11.20 -15.91 1.72
C MET A 5 10.41 -14.62 1.42
N ILE A 6 9.30 -14.69 0.68
CA ILE A 6 8.46 -13.51 0.42
C ILE A 6 7.75 -12.99 1.68
N LEU A 7 7.32 -13.90 2.56
CA LEU A 7 6.59 -13.52 3.77
C LEU A 7 7.52 -12.85 4.79
N THR A 8 8.73 -13.40 4.97
CA THR A 8 9.75 -12.77 5.84
C THR A 8 10.14 -11.38 5.35
N GLU A 9 10.27 -11.21 4.04
CA GLU A 9 10.61 -9.91 3.48
C GLU A 9 9.46 -8.91 3.62
N ALA A 10 8.22 -9.33 3.37
CA ALA A 10 7.04 -8.50 3.58
C ALA A 10 6.93 -8.05 5.05
N GLU A 11 7.18 -8.95 6.00
CA GLU A 11 7.23 -8.63 7.43
C GLU A 11 8.27 -7.54 7.74
N GLN A 12 9.51 -7.70 7.26
CA GLN A 12 10.57 -6.70 7.45
C GLN A 12 10.21 -5.33 6.86
N VAL A 13 9.59 -5.32 5.68
CA VAL A 13 9.12 -4.08 5.04
C VAL A 13 8.02 -3.42 5.87
N LEU A 14 7.06 -4.19 6.38
CA LEU A 14 5.99 -3.69 7.25
C LEU A 14 6.55 -3.11 8.55
N GLU A 15 7.48 -3.80 9.21
CA GLU A 15 8.13 -3.31 10.43
C GLU A 15 8.91 -2.01 10.20
N SER A 16 9.72 -1.97 9.14
CA SER A 16 10.51 -0.79 8.78
C SER A 16 9.61 0.43 8.53
N ARG A 17 8.50 0.24 7.81
CA ARG A 17 7.54 1.30 7.50
C ARG A 17 6.73 1.73 8.71
N ALA A 18 6.33 0.79 9.56
CA ALA A 18 5.65 1.10 10.82
C ALA A 18 6.55 1.95 11.73
N ALA A 19 7.85 1.66 11.78
CA ALA A 19 8.83 2.46 12.51
C ALA A 19 8.99 3.88 11.93
N ALA A 20 8.96 4.02 10.60
CA ALA A 20 9.15 5.31 9.93
C ALA A 20 7.90 6.21 9.92
N TYR A 21 6.72 5.63 9.69
CA TYR A 21 5.49 6.37 9.40
C TYR A 21 4.37 6.14 10.42
N GLY A 22 4.56 5.20 11.34
CA GLY A 22 3.50 4.71 12.22
C GLY A 22 2.59 3.69 11.52
N PRO A 23 1.46 3.33 12.15
CA PRO A 23 0.57 2.30 11.61
C PRO A 23 -0.02 2.72 10.25
N ALA A 24 -0.12 1.76 9.32
CA ALA A 24 -0.64 2.02 7.98
C ALA A 24 -2.05 2.64 8.01
N SER A 25 -2.90 2.25 8.97
CA SER A 25 -4.24 2.83 9.15
C SER A 25 -4.20 4.36 9.29
N ALA A 26 -3.24 4.91 10.05
CA ALA A 26 -3.14 6.35 10.21
C ALA A 26 -2.79 7.08 8.90
N SER A 27 -2.01 6.43 8.02
CA SER A 27 -1.71 6.97 6.68
C SER A 27 -2.94 6.88 5.78
N LEU A 28 -3.65 5.76 5.81
CA LEU A 28 -4.86 5.55 5.02
C LEU A 28 -5.97 6.54 5.41
N ASP A 29 -6.18 6.78 6.71
CA ASP A 29 -7.14 7.77 7.22
C ASP A 29 -6.82 9.18 6.72
N LYS A 30 -5.54 9.58 6.78
CA LYS A 30 -5.09 10.89 6.29
C LYS A 30 -5.30 11.04 4.79
N ILE A 31 -5.01 9.99 4.01
CA ILE A 31 -5.21 10.01 2.56
C ILE A 31 -6.71 10.10 2.24
N ALA A 32 -7.55 9.31 2.91
CA ALA A 32 -9.00 9.33 2.73
C ALA A 32 -9.56 10.73 2.99
N ALA A 33 -9.16 11.38 4.09
CA ALA A 33 -9.58 12.74 4.39
C ALA A 33 -9.15 13.74 3.30
N ARG A 34 -7.89 13.66 2.85
CA ARG A 34 -7.36 14.54 1.81
C ARG A 34 -8.04 14.33 0.46
N TRP A 35 -8.26 13.09 0.05
CA TRP A 35 -8.93 12.76 -1.20
C TRP A 35 -10.40 13.18 -1.15
N SER A 36 -11.05 13.02 0.00
CA SER A 36 -12.43 13.48 0.17
C SER A 36 -12.57 14.99 -0.05
N GLN A 37 -11.60 15.77 0.43
CA GLN A 37 -11.55 17.21 0.20
C GLN A 37 -11.33 17.57 -1.26
N ILE A 38 -10.43 16.86 -1.95
CA ILE A 38 -10.07 17.15 -3.35
C ILE A 38 -11.18 16.76 -4.31
N LEU A 39 -11.84 15.62 -4.07
CA LEU A 39 -12.85 15.04 -4.95
C LEU A 39 -14.27 15.49 -4.61
N GLU A 40 -14.44 16.23 -3.51
CA GLU A 40 -15.73 16.68 -2.99
C GLU A 40 -16.72 15.52 -2.77
N CYS A 41 -16.21 14.33 -2.42
CA CYS A 41 -16.99 13.13 -2.13
C CYS A 41 -16.37 12.34 -0.98
N GLU A 42 -17.16 11.57 -0.23
CA GLU A 42 -16.61 10.75 0.86
C GLU A 42 -15.73 9.62 0.30
N VAL A 43 -14.47 9.59 0.71
CA VAL A 43 -13.53 8.51 0.45
C VAL A 43 -13.15 7.86 1.78
N THR A 44 -13.41 6.57 1.90
CA THR A 44 -13.08 5.76 3.08
C THR A 44 -11.64 5.24 3.02
N PRO A 45 -11.01 4.96 4.16
CA PRO A 45 -9.67 4.35 4.20
C PRO A 45 -9.60 3.02 3.43
N ALA A 46 -10.68 2.23 3.46
CA ALA A 46 -10.77 0.98 2.70
C ALA A 46 -10.72 1.20 1.18
N GLN A 47 -11.37 2.26 0.67
CA GLN A 47 -11.27 2.63 -0.74
C GLN A 47 -9.85 3.07 -1.11
N VAL A 48 -9.16 3.78 -0.21
CA VAL A 48 -7.74 4.14 -0.42
C VAL A 48 -6.88 2.89 -0.57
N VAL A 49 -7.07 1.86 0.28
CA VAL A 49 -6.35 0.59 0.17
C VAL A 49 -6.54 -0.04 -1.20
N LEU A 50 -7.79 -0.13 -1.68
CA LEU A 50 -8.11 -0.70 -2.99
C LEU A 50 -7.42 0.08 -4.12
N CYS A 51 -7.47 1.41 -4.09
CA CYS A 51 -6.78 2.24 -5.08
C CYS A 51 -5.25 2.05 -5.06
N MET A 52 -4.65 1.87 -3.88
CA MET A 52 -3.21 1.60 -3.76
C MET A 52 -2.84 0.21 -4.29
N ILE A 53 -3.71 -0.79 -4.12
CA ILE A 53 -3.55 -2.12 -4.72
C ILE A 53 -3.59 -2.01 -6.25
N ASP A 54 -4.59 -1.34 -6.82
CA ASP A 54 -4.72 -1.18 -8.27
C ASP A 54 -3.49 -0.51 -8.88
N LEU A 55 -2.93 0.51 -8.20
CA LEU A 55 -1.69 1.17 -8.63
C LEU A 55 -0.51 0.18 -8.71
N LYS A 56 -0.39 -0.75 -7.76
CA LYS A 56 0.64 -1.80 -7.79
C LYS A 56 0.36 -2.84 -8.86
N MET A 57 -0.90 -3.22 -9.06
CA MET A 57 -1.29 -4.14 -10.13
C MET A 57 -0.91 -3.58 -11.50
N VAL A 58 -1.12 -2.29 -11.75
CA VAL A 58 -0.69 -1.63 -13.00
C VAL A 58 0.84 -1.65 -13.17
N ARG A 59 1.61 -1.49 -12.09
CA ARG A 59 3.08 -1.61 -12.16
C ARG A 59 3.51 -3.03 -12.48
N LEU A 60 2.85 -4.04 -11.90
CA LEU A 60 3.15 -5.45 -12.11
C LEU A 60 2.73 -5.96 -13.49
N THR A 61 1.68 -5.40 -14.09
CA THR A 61 1.32 -5.72 -15.48
C THR A 61 2.33 -5.14 -16.47
N HIS A 62 2.95 -3.99 -16.14
CA HIS A 62 4.03 -3.41 -16.93
C HIS A 62 5.36 -4.18 -16.75
N ASP A 63 5.73 -4.47 -15.51
CA ASP A 63 6.92 -5.24 -15.15
C ASP A 63 6.57 -6.24 -14.04
N ALA A 64 6.40 -7.51 -14.44
CA ALA A 64 6.13 -8.60 -13.51
C ALA A 64 7.28 -8.87 -12.52
N GLY A 65 8.49 -8.34 -12.80
CA GLY A 65 9.65 -8.37 -11.92
C GLY A 65 9.73 -7.21 -10.93
N HIS A 66 8.76 -6.28 -10.91
CA HIS A 66 8.78 -5.10 -10.05
C HIS A 66 8.57 -5.46 -8.57
N ARG A 67 9.66 -5.88 -7.92
CA ARG A 67 9.71 -6.48 -6.58
C ARG A 67 9.05 -5.63 -5.50
N ASP A 68 9.26 -4.32 -5.51
CA ASP A 68 8.67 -3.41 -4.51
C ASP A 68 7.13 -3.47 -4.54
N SER A 69 6.51 -3.64 -5.71
CA SER A 69 5.05 -3.75 -5.83
C SER A 69 4.49 -5.11 -5.41
N LEU A 70 5.34 -6.13 -5.29
CA LEU A 70 4.96 -7.43 -4.70
C LEU A 70 5.06 -7.43 -3.18
N LEU A 71 5.92 -6.58 -2.61
CA LEU A 71 6.21 -6.52 -1.17
C LEU A 71 5.40 -5.47 -0.44
N ASP A 72 5.10 -4.36 -1.12
CA ASP A 72 4.29 -3.25 -0.63
C ASP A 72 2.80 -3.61 -0.62
#